data_AF-A0A370NAZ2-F1
#
_entry.id   AF-A0A370NAZ2-F1
#
_cell.length_a   1.000
_cell.length_b   1.000
_cell.length_c   1.000
_cell.angle_alpha   90.00
_cell.angle_beta   90.00
_cell.angle_gamma   90.00
#
_symmetry.space_group_name_H-M   'P 1'
#
loop_
_entity.id
_entity.type
_entity.pdbx_description
1 polymer ?
#
loop_
_entity_poly.entity_id
_entity_poly.type
_entity_poly.pdbx_seq_one_letter_code
_entity_poly.pdbx_strand_id
1 'polypeptide(L)'
;MKLLNGATLRTLQFGSIALATSALVACGGGSDSGSSPGATVSGTAAVGKAMANAAIVLTCKNGAGSTTANASGAFSATFQFDGPCAITASNGAITLHSFAAGGGTYNVTPMTELLLSYLAGQLGTTVSGLLSGISTNASYQSALANSTVIANAEAAVVQLVKTTYGVTVSSASFLTVSFTPGQPGADADLETLLTAGAITSDGQPAPSLASAAVAAGNAAPISGGSGGATGGTGGSGGTGTTTK
;
A
#
# COMPACT_ATOMS: atom_id res chain seq x y z
N MET A 1 26.99 77.93 30.21
CA MET A 1 26.86 77.59 31.64
C MET A 1 25.53 76.89 31.85
N LYS A 2 25.56 75.67 32.42
CA LYS A 2 24.51 74.95 33.18
C LYS A 2 23.17 74.64 32.47
N LEU A 3 22.53 73.47 32.61
CA LEU A 3 22.77 72.22 33.35
C LEU A 3 21.80 71.16 32.78
N LEU A 4 22.24 69.90 32.78
CA LEU A 4 21.45 68.72 32.46
C LEU A 4 20.39 68.43 33.56
N ASN A 5 19.25 67.87 33.17
CA ASN A 5 18.33 67.04 33.97
C ASN A 5 17.28 66.44 32.98
N GLY A 6 16.85 65.20 33.01
CA GLY A 6 17.13 64.07 33.89
C GLY A 6 16.71 62.77 33.18
N ALA A 7 17.41 61.68 33.48
CA ALA A 7 17.19 60.37 32.90
C ALA A 7 15.89 59.74 33.43
N THR A 8 15.01 59.34 32.53
CA THR A 8 13.86 58.49 32.79
C THR A 8 14.22 57.06 32.37
N LEU A 9 14.62 56.20 33.32
CA LEU A 9 14.76 54.77 33.06
C LEU A 9 13.44 54.06 33.38
N ARG A 10 12.86 53.51 32.31
CA ARG A 10 11.80 52.50 32.32
C ARG A 10 12.43 51.14 32.62
N THR A 11 11.98 50.47 33.67
CA THR A 11 12.36 49.06 33.90
C THR A 11 11.09 48.22 33.95
N LEU A 12 11.04 47.29 33.01
CA LEU A 12 9.92 46.43 32.65
C LEU A 12 9.65 45.35 33.71
N GLN A 13 8.36 45.09 33.91
CA GLN A 13 7.79 43.99 34.66
C GLN A 13 8.26 42.63 34.09
N PHE A 14 8.88 41.80 34.92
CA PHE A 14 9.05 40.37 34.64
C PHE A 14 7.86 39.62 35.23
N GLY A 15 6.92 39.24 34.35
CA GLY A 15 5.75 38.43 34.67
C GLY A 15 6.13 36.96 34.89
N SER A 16 5.57 36.41 35.96
CA SER A 16 5.74 35.04 36.44
C SER A 16 5.33 33.99 35.41
N ILE A 17 6.21 33.01 35.17
CA ILE A 17 5.96 31.82 34.37
C ILE A 17 5.13 30.83 35.18
N ALA A 18 3.89 30.57 34.75
CA ALA A 18 3.06 29.49 35.27
C ALA A 18 3.46 28.16 34.61
N LEU A 19 4.03 27.23 35.38
CA LEU A 19 4.25 25.86 34.96
C LEU A 19 2.92 25.09 35.01
N ALA A 20 2.33 24.82 33.85
CA ALA A 20 1.21 23.89 33.71
C ALA A 20 1.76 22.45 33.64
N THR A 21 1.70 21.73 34.75
CA THR A 21 1.94 20.29 34.81
C THR A 21 0.72 19.55 34.28
N SER A 22 0.69 19.28 32.97
CA SER A 22 -0.25 18.33 32.39
C SER A 22 0.15 16.91 32.80
N ALA A 23 -0.58 16.35 33.76
CA ALA A 23 -0.51 14.95 34.12
C ALA A 23 -0.90 14.10 32.89
N LEU A 24 0.05 13.31 32.40
CA LEU A 24 -0.21 12.17 31.52
C LEU A 24 -1.11 11.20 32.26
N VAL A 25 -2.36 11.05 31.81
CA VAL A 25 -3.21 9.92 32.19
C VAL A 25 -2.62 8.68 31.51
N ALA A 26 -1.71 8.01 32.20
CA ALA A 26 -1.34 6.64 31.93
C ALA A 26 -2.47 5.75 32.44
N CYS A 27 -3.42 5.39 31.56
CA CYS A 27 -4.41 4.36 31.85
C CYS A 27 -3.73 3.00 31.69
N GLY A 28 -3.32 2.41 32.82
CA GLY A 28 -2.92 1.02 32.92
C GLY A 28 -3.95 0.22 33.71
N GLY A 29 -4.32 -0.95 33.19
CA GLY A 29 -4.90 -2.05 33.96
C GLY A 29 -6.41 -2.21 33.89
N GLY A 30 -6.89 -2.91 32.87
CA GLY A 30 -8.24 -3.50 32.81
C GLY A 30 -8.15 -4.90 32.22
N SER A 31 -8.24 -5.92 33.06
CA SER A 31 -8.36 -7.32 32.65
C SER A 31 -9.81 -7.61 32.29
N ASP A 32 -10.19 -7.33 31.05
CA ASP A 32 -11.51 -7.67 30.50
C ASP A 32 -11.36 -8.39 29.17
N SER A 33 -11.78 -9.65 29.15
CA SER A 33 -12.12 -10.50 27.99
C SER A 33 -11.78 -9.97 26.58
N GLY A 34 -10.54 -10.23 26.14
CA GLY A 34 -10.20 -10.77 24.82
C GLY A 34 -10.83 -10.15 23.56
N SER A 35 -11.03 -8.84 23.50
CA SER A 35 -11.40 -8.16 22.24
C SER A 35 -10.15 -7.51 21.64
N SER A 36 -9.69 -8.02 20.49
CA SER A 36 -8.60 -7.37 19.73
C SER A 36 -8.93 -5.89 19.52
N PRO A 37 -8.04 -4.93 19.83
CA PRO A 37 -8.35 -3.52 19.65
C PRO A 37 -8.61 -3.25 18.17
N GLY A 38 -9.72 -2.57 17.86
CA GLY A 38 -10.05 -2.19 16.50
C GLY A 38 -8.95 -1.31 15.90
N ALA A 39 -8.68 -1.47 14.60
CA ALA A 39 -7.78 -0.61 13.85
C ALA A 39 -8.55 0.16 12.77
N THR A 40 -8.04 1.34 12.41
CA THR A 40 -8.60 2.14 11.32
C THR A 40 -7.81 1.88 10.05
N VAL A 41 -8.52 1.52 8.98
CA VAL A 41 -8.00 1.50 7.61
C VAL A 41 -8.64 2.65 6.84
N SER A 42 -7.82 3.50 6.25
CA SER A 42 -8.24 4.63 5.43
C SER A 42 -7.56 4.60 4.07
N GLY A 43 -8.00 5.42 3.13
CA GLY A 43 -7.37 5.54 1.82
C GLY A 43 -8.24 6.29 0.84
N THR A 44 -7.82 6.32 -0.41
CA THR A 44 -8.60 6.88 -1.50
C THR A 44 -8.85 5.82 -2.58
N ALA A 45 -10.11 5.68 -2.98
CA ALA A 45 -10.51 4.92 -4.16
C ALA A 45 -10.58 5.85 -5.37
N ALA A 46 -9.73 5.62 -6.38
CA ALA A 46 -9.63 6.49 -7.55
C ALA A 46 -9.08 5.77 -8.78
N VAL A 47 -9.49 6.23 -9.96
CA VAL A 47 -9.05 5.75 -11.28
C VAL A 47 -8.37 6.86 -12.11
N GLY A 48 -7.84 7.88 -11.42
CA GLY A 48 -7.49 9.21 -11.99
C GLY A 48 -8.60 10.25 -11.73
N LYS A 49 -9.83 9.77 -11.52
CA LYS A 49 -10.90 10.50 -10.84
C LYS A 49 -11.32 9.77 -9.57
N ALA A 50 -11.78 10.53 -8.59
CA ALA A 50 -12.36 9.99 -7.37
C ALA A 50 -13.50 9.01 -7.67
N MET A 51 -13.47 7.82 -7.08
CA MET A 51 -14.60 6.90 -7.07
C MET A 51 -15.60 7.32 -5.98
N ALA A 52 -16.34 8.40 -6.25
CA ALA A 52 -17.32 8.94 -5.32
C ALA A 52 -18.43 7.92 -5.03
N ASN A 53 -18.84 7.83 -3.76
CA ASN A 53 -19.87 6.89 -3.27
C ASN A 53 -19.54 5.42 -3.51
N ALA A 54 -18.26 5.07 -3.73
CA ALA A 54 -17.86 3.67 -3.83
C ALA A 54 -18.12 2.95 -2.50
N ALA A 55 -18.80 1.81 -2.55
CA ALA A 55 -18.88 0.87 -1.45
C ALA A 55 -17.50 0.26 -1.23
N ILE A 56 -16.97 0.40 -0.02
CA ILE A 56 -15.69 -0.15 0.40
C ILE A 56 -15.96 -1.31 1.35
N VAL A 57 -15.43 -2.48 1.01
CA VAL A 57 -15.53 -3.70 1.82
C VAL A 57 -14.13 -4.17 2.16
N LEU A 58 -13.88 -4.38 3.45
CA LEU A 58 -12.64 -4.94 3.98
C LEU A 58 -12.91 -6.31 4.56
N THR A 59 -12.19 -7.32 4.09
CA THR A 59 -12.33 -8.70 4.55
C THR A 59 -10.99 -9.26 4.99
N CYS A 60 -10.88 -9.64 6.24
CA CYS A 60 -9.70 -10.20 6.86
C CYS A 60 -9.96 -11.63 7.35
N LYS A 61 -9.01 -12.23 8.07
CA LYS A 61 -9.15 -13.60 8.59
C LYS A 61 -10.29 -13.74 9.60
N ASN A 62 -10.26 -12.96 10.68
CA ASN A 62 -11.30 -12.96 11.72
C ASN A 62 -12.01 -11.60 11.86
N GLY A 63 -11.99 -10.78 10.81
CA GLY A 63 -12.45 -9.40 10.85
C GLY A 63 -13.01 -8.93 9.53
N ALA A 64 -14.00 -8.03 9.58
CA ALA A 64 -14.54 -7.37 8.41
C ALA A 64 -14.95 -5.94 8.75
N GLY A 65 -14.90 -5.06 7.75
CA GLY A 65 -15.34 -3.68 7.84
C GLY A 65 -15.99 -3.25 6.54
N SER A 66 -16.85 -2.24 6.61
CA SER A 66 -17.42 -1.62 5.42
C SER A 66 -17.64 -0.14 5.63
N THR A 67 -17.47 0.65 4.58
CA THR A 67 -17.74 2.08 4.58
C THR A 67 -18.08 2.54 3.16
N THR A 68 -18.37 3.81 2.99
CA THR A 68 -18.61 4.42 1.67
C THR A 68 -17.61 5.53 1.46
N ALA A 69 -16.96 5.55 0.30
CA ALA A 69 -16.07 6.63 -0.09
C ALA A 69 -16.85 7.93 -0.27
N ASN A 70 -16.31 9.04 0.22
CA ASN A 70 -16.92 10.35 0.07
C ASN A 70 -16.78 10.89 -1.39
N ALA A 71 -17.19 12.13 -1.63
CA ALA A 71 -17.11 12.75 -2.97
C ALA A 71 -15.67 12.88 -3.51
N SER A 72 -14.66 12.92 -2.64
CA SER A 72 -13.25 12.89 -3.03
C SER A 72 -12.67 11.47 -3.07
N GLY A 73 -13.51 10.43 -3.05
CA GLY A 73 -13.07 9.03 -3.07
C GLY A 73 -12.38 8.57 -1.78
N ALA A 74 -12.28 9.43 -0.77
CA ALA A 74 -11.63 9.12 0.49
C ALA A 74 -12.56 8.28 1.37
N PHE A 75 -11.99 7.27 2.01
CA PHE A 75 -12.70 6.38 2.92
C PHE A 75 -11.92 6.17 4.22
N SER A 76 -12.66 5.82 5.28
CA SER A 76 -12.11 5.41 6.56
C SER A 76 -13.07 4.43 7.22
N ALA A 77 -12.54 3.32 7.71
CA ALA A 77 -13.30 2.28 8.42
C ALA A 77 -12.52 1.84 9.65
N THR A 78 -13.16 1.88 10.82
CA THR A 78 -12.64 1.32 12.07
C THR A 78 -13.42 0.06 12.39
N PHE A 79 -12.70 -1.05 12.55
CA PHE A 79 -13.31 -2.36 12.76
C PHE A 79 -12.31 -3.30 13.44
N GLN A 80 -12.75 -4.52 13.76
CA GLN A 80 -11.88 -5.57 14.29
C GLN A 80 -10.90 -6.00 13.19
N PHE A 81 -9.71 -5.40 13.20
CA PHE A 81 -8.69 -5.68 12.21
C PHE A 81 -7.90 -6.92 12.60
N ASP A 82 -7.85 -7.89 11.69
CA ASP A 82 -7.06 -9.12 11.83
C ASP A 82 -6.38 -9.43 10.49
N GLY A 83 -5.40 -8.59 10.16
CA GLY A 83 -4.80 -8.50 8.84
C GLY A 83 -3.91 -9.68 8.43
N PRO A 84 -3.54 -9.76 7.14
CA PRO A 84 -3.88 -8.80 6.08
C PRO A 84 -5.35 -8.92 5.64
N CYS A 85 -5.90 -7.83 5.09
CA CYS A 85 -7.28 -7.74 4.65
C CYS A 85 -7.36 -7.43 3.16
N ALA A 86 -8.24 -8.10 2.42
CA ALA A 86 -8.66 -7.66 1.09
C ALA A 86 -9.47 -6.37 1.21
N ILE A 87 -9.26 -5.42 0.29
CA ILE A 87 -10.10 -4.23 0.13
C ILE A 87 -10.75 -4.30 -1.25
N THR A 88 -12.07 -4.20 -1.30
CA THR A 88 -12.84 -4.06 -2.54
C THR A 88 -13.52 -2.69 -2.54
N ALA A 89 -13.30 -1.90 -3.58
CA ALA A 89 -14.00 -0.64 -3.82
C ALA A 89 -14.87 -0.78 -5.08
N SER A 90 -16.17 -0.48 -4.97
CA SER A 90 -17.07 -0.54 -6.13
C SER A 90 -18.07 0.60 -6.13
N ASN A 91 -18.22 1.31 -7.26
CA ASN A 91 -19.26 2.32 -7.46
C ASN A 91 -20.39 1.83 -8.39
N GLY A 92 -20.49 0.52 -8.61
CA GLY A 92 -21.45 -0.12 -9.52
C GLY A 92 -21.03 -0.15 -10.99
N ALA A 93 -20.16 0.76 -11.43
CA ALA A 93 -19.58 0.75 -12.78
C ALA A 93 -18.17 0.14 -12.80
N ILE A 94 -17.34 0.53 -11.84
CA ILE A 94 -15.95 0.11 -11.71
C ILE A 94 -15.79 -0.59 -10.37
N THR A 95 -15.08 -1.71 -10.37
CA THR A 95 -14.65 -2.42 -9.17
C THR A 95 -13.14 -2.57 -9.19
N LEU A 96 -12.49 -2.11 -8.13
CA LEU A 96 -11.06 -2.22 -7.91
C LEU A 96 -10.78 -2.89 -6.58
N HIS A 97 -9.59 -3.46 -6.47
CA HIS A 97 -9.09 -4.22 -5.35
C HIS A 97 -7.76 -3.67 -4.87
N SER A 98 -7.53 -3.87 -3.58
CA SER A 98 -6.28 -3.61 -2.90
C SER A 98 -6.18 -4.53 -1.69
N PHE A 99 -5.21 -4.29 -0.82
CA PHE A 99 -5.10 -4.99 0.46
C PHE A 99 -4.54 -4.06 1.54
N ALA A 100 -4.85 -4.36 2.80
CA ALA A 100 -4.26 -3.71 3.96
C ALA A 100 -3.42 -4.71 4.75
N ALA A 101 -2.14 -4.42 4.95
CA ALA A 101 -1.23 -5.23 5.77
C ALA A 101 -1.40 -4.94 7.29
N GLY A 102 -1.94 -3.77 7.63
CA GLY A 102 -2.14 -3.27 8.99
C GLY A 102 -3.18 -2.14 9.03
N GLY A 103 -3.37 -1.52 10.20
CA GLY A 103 -4.04 -0.22 10.27
C GLY A 103 -3.22 0.86 9.56
N GLY A 104 -3.88 1.87 8.99
CA GLY A 104 -3.24 2.97 8.27
C GLY A 104 -3.85 3.25 6.90
N THR A 105 -3.06 3.87 6.02
CA THR A 105 -3.48 4.30 4.69
C THR A 105 -3.19 3.24 3.63
N TYR A 106 -4.22 2.78 2.92
CA TYR A 106 -4.15 1.85 1.80
C TYR A 106 -5.10 2.31 0.70
N ASN A 107 -4.55 2.78 -0.41
CA ASN A 107 -5.34 3.27 -1.53
C ASN A 107 -5.93 2.11 -2.35
N VAL A 108 -6.97 2.40 -3.11
CA VAL A 108 -7.58 1.47 -4.07
C VAL A 108 -7.54 2.13 -5.44
N THR A 109 -6.55 1.75 -6.24
CA THR A 109 -6.25 2.38 -7.53
C THR A 109 -5.88 1.32 -8.57
N PRO A 110 -5.79 1.69 -9.86
CA PRO A 110 -5.35 0.74 -10.89
C PRO A 110 -3.93 0.21 -10.62
N MET A 111 -3.08 0.99 -9.94
CA MET A 111 -1.75 0.52 -9.52
C MET A 111 -1.82 -0.54 -8.43
N THR A 112 -2.77 -0.48 -7.50
CA THR A 112 -2.94 -1.52 -6.48
C THR A 112 -3.53 -2.80 -7.06
N GLU A 113 -4.39 -2.71 -8.08
CA GLU A 113 -4.84 -3.87 -8.86
C GLU A 113 -3.67 -4.56 -9.57
N LEU A 114 -2.76 -3.77 -10.15
CA LEU A 114 -1.56 -4.28 -10.81
C LEU A 114 -0.58 -4.93 -9.81
N LEU A 115 -0.47 -4.36 -8.61
CA LEU A 115 0.28 -4.95 -7.50
C LEU A 115 -0.28 -6.30 -7.09
N LEU A 116 -1.60 -6.44 -6.97
CA LEU A 116 -2.24 -7.73 -6.71
C LEU A 116 -1.97 -8.73 -7.84
N SER A 117 -1.95 -8.29 -9.10
CA SER A 117 -1.59 -9.15 -10.24
C SER A 117 -0.15 -9.67 -10.14
N TYR A 118 0.79 -8.81 -9.78
CA TYR A 118 2.18 -9.19 -9.57
C TYR A 118 2.33 -10.17 -8.38
N LEU A 119 1.76 -9.84 -7.22
CA LEU A 119 1.81 -10.68 -6.02
C LEU A 119 1.14 -12.04 -6.24
N ALA A 120 0.02 -12.08 -6.98
CA ALA A 120 -0.63 -13.33 -7.36
C ALA A 120 0.31 -14.22 -8.18
N GLY A 121 1.05 -13.63 -9.14
CA GLY A 121 2.10 -14.35 -9.88
C GLY A 121 3.21 -14.86 -8.96
N GLN A 122 3.73 -14.03 -8.05
CA GLN A 122 4.76 -14.47 -7.10
C GLN A 122 4.33 -15.64 -6.21
N LEU A 123 3.04 -15.75 -5.95
CA LEU A 123 2.41 -16.78 -5.13
C LEU A 123 1.86 -17.95 -5.96
N GLY A 124 2.03 -17.94 -7.29
CA GLY A 124 1.56 -18.99 -8.18
C GLY A 124 0.04 -19.13 -8.24
N THR A 125 -0.70 -18.03 -8.07
CA THR A 125 -2.17 -17.98 -8.05
C THR A 125 -2.72 -16.90 -8.99
N THR A 126 -4.05 -16.77 -9.07
CA THR A 126 -4.73 -15.65 -9.73
C THR A 126 -5.06 -14.56 -8.71
N VAL A 127 -5.38 -13.33 -9.17
CA VAL A 127 -5.84 -12.24 -8.28
C VAL A 127 -7.07 -12.68 -7.47
N SER A 128 -8.05 -13.34 -8.11
CA SER A 128 -9.23 -13.87 -7.42
C SER A 128 -8.87 -14.95 -6.40
N GLY A 129 -7.92 -15.84 -6.73
CA GLY A 129 -7.41 -16.86 -5.81
C GLY A 129 -6.64 -16.25 -4.64
N LEU A 130 -5.87 -15.18 -4.87
CA LEU A 130 -5.20 -14.41 -3.83
C LEU A 130 -6.25 -13.79 -2.89
N LEU A 131 -7.16 -12.97 -3.41
CA LEU A 131 -8.17 -12.24 -2.63
C LEU A 131 -9.08 -13.17 -1.82
N SER A 132 -9.56 -14.26 -2.41
CA SER A 132 -10.37 -15.27 -1.69
C SER A 132 -9.55 -16.08 -0.67
N GLY A 133 -8.25 -16.22 -0.91
CA GLY A 133 -7.33 -16.94 -0.04
C GLY A 133 -6.75 -16.09 1.10
N ILE A 134 -6.86 -14.75 1.08
CA ILE A 134 -6.25 -13.87 2.11
C ILE A 134 -6.68 -14.29 3.52
N SER A 135 -7.94 -14.67 3.72
CA SER A 135 -8.47 -15.05 5.04
C SER A 135 -8.07 -16.46 5.48
N THR A 136 -7.63 -17.35 4.57
CA THR A 136 -7.48 -18.79 4.87
C THR A 136 -6.08 -19.35 4.58
N ASN A 137 -5.33 -18.76 3.65
CA ASN A 137 -4.03 -19.26 3.21
C ASN A 137 -2.89 -18.56 3.96
N ALA A 138 -2.19 -19.32 4.81
CA ALA A 138 -1.09 -18.81 5.63
C ALA A 138 0.09 -18.23 4.80
N SER A 139 0.34 -18.76 3.60
CA SER A 139 1.41 -18.23 2.72
C SER A 139 1.03 -16.86 2.19
N TYR A 140 -0.23 -16.65 1.82
CA TYR A 140 -0.72 -15.34 1.36
C TYR A 140 -0.70 -14.33 2.50
N GLN A 141 -1.13 -14.75 3.70
CA GLN A 141 -1.07 -13.94 4.91
C GLN A 141 0.37 -13.50 5.22
N SER A 142 1.31 -14.43 5.19
CA SER A 142 2.73 -14.14 5.47
C SER A 142 3.32 -13.19 4.44
N ALA A 143 3.00 -13.36 3.16
CA ALA A 143 3.48 -12.49 2.10
C ALA A 143 2.93 -11.06 2.22
N LEU A 144 1.61 -10.93 2.41
CA LEU A 144 0.93 -9.62 2.48
C LEU A 144 1.08 -8.92 3.83
N ALA A 145 1.62 -9.57 4.85
CA ALA A 145 2.05 -8.94 6.10
C ALA A 145 3.53 -8.54 6.09
N ASN A 146 4.32 -8.97 5.10
CA ASN A 146 5.75 -8.72 5.03
C ASN A 146 6.05 -7.44 4.23
N SER A 147 6.45 -6.37 4.93
CA SER A 147 6.73 -5.07 4.33
C SER A 147 7.85 -5.09 3.28
N THR A 148 8.85 -5.97 3.40
CA THR A 148 9.90 -6.13 2.39
C THR A 148 9.35 -6.78 1.12
N VAL A 149 8.48 -7.77 1.23
CA VAL A 149 7.80 -8.38 0.07
C VAL A 149 6.95 -7.33 -0.65
N ILE A 150 6.17 -6.55 0.10
CA ILE A 150 5.32 -5.49 -0.46
C ILE A 150 6.18 -4.43 -1.17
N ALA A 151 7.21 -3.90 -0.52
CA ALA A 151 8.06 -2.86 -1.10
C ALA A 151 8.80 -3.34 -2.35
N ASN A 152 9.25 -4.60 -2.37
CA ASN A 152 9.89 -5.20 -3.56
C ASN A 152 8.89 -5.37 -4.71
N ALA A 153 7.66 -5.81 -4.41
CA ALA A 153 6.59 -5.95 -5.40
C ALA A 153 6.18 -4.59 -5.99
N GLU A 154 6.02 -3.57 -5.14
CA GLU A 154 5.77 -2.20 -5.57
C GLU A 154 6.87 -1.67 -6.50
N ALA A 155 8.15 -1.84 -6.12
CA ALA A 155 9.28 -1.42 -6.96
C ALA A 155 9.31 -2.17 -8.31
N ALA A 156 9.01 -3.47 -8.31
CA ALA A 156 8.94 -4.27 -9.53
C ALA A 156 7.81 -3.81 -10.47
N VAL A 157 6.63 -3.49 -9.92
CA VAL A 157 5.50 -2.93 -10.68
C VAL A 157 5.86 -1.59 -11.30
N VAL A 158 6.49 -0.69 -10.53
CA VAL A 158 6.97 0.60 -11.06
C VAL A 158 7.98 0.39 -12.20
N GLN A 159 8.92 -0.53 -12.03
CA GLN A 159 9.91 -0.83 -13.06
C GLN A 159 9.25 -1.44 -14.32
N LEU A 160 8.25 -2.29 -14.16
CA LEU A 160 7.48 -2.86 -15.27
C LEU A 160 6.75 -1.77 -16.06
N VAL A 161 6.07 -0.85 -15.36
CA VAL A 161 5.40 0.31 -15.96
C VAL A 161 6.39 1.16 -16.75
N LYS A 162 7.54 1.48 -16.15
CA LYS A 162 8.59 2.30 -16.77
C LYS A 162 9.16 1.66 -18.02
N THR A 163 9.44 0.36 -17.98
CA THR A 163 10.03 -0.38 -19.09
C THR A 163 9.04 -0.59 -20.24
N THR A 164 7.76 -0.78 -19.93
CA THR A 164 6.72 -1.08 -20.92
C THR A 164 6.15 0.19 -21.56
N TYR A 165 5.97 1.26 -20.79
CA TYR A 165 5.26 2.48 -21.21
C TYR A 165 6.10 3.76 -21.15
N GLY A 166 7.34 3.70 -20.64
CA GLY A 166 8.16 4.90 -20.46
C GLY A 166 7.68 5.84 -19.33
N VAL A 167 6.66 5.43 -18.57
CA VAL A 167 6.07 6.23 -17.49
C VAL A 167 6.88 6.06 -16.21
N THR A 168 7.30 7.18 -15.62
CA THR A 168 7.89 7.20 -14.28
C THR A 168 6.83 7.68 -13.31
N VAL A 169 6.50 6.87 -12.31
CA VAL A 169 5.58 7.28 -11.24
C VAL A 169 6.31 8.05 -10.16
N SER A 170 5.60 8.95 -9.48
CA SER A 170 6.13 9.84 -8.46
C SER A 170 6.59 9.14 -7.18
N SER A 171 6.05 7.95 -6.86
CA SER A 171 6.41 7.17 -5.68
C SER A 171 6.33 5.67 -5.96
N ALA A 172 7.31 4.91 -5.45
CA ALA A 172 7.24 3.46 -5.44
C ALA A 172 6.19 2.95 -4.44
N SER A 173 6.00 3.63 -3.30
CA SER A 173 5.05 3.21 -2.25
C SER A 173 3.61 3.63 -2.56
N PHE A 174 3.14 3.33 -3.76
CA PHE A 174 1.82 3.76 -4.25
C PHE A 174 0.64 3.12 -3.49
N LEU A 175 0.86 2.00 -2.80
CA LEU A 175 -0.15 1.37 -1.95
C LEU A 175 -0.54 2.29 -0.78
N THR A 176 0.42 2.98 -0.17
CA THR A 176 0.23 3.71 1.10
C THR A 176 0.50 5.21 0.99
N VAL A 177 0.88 5.72 -0.18
CA VAL A 177 1.12 7.15 -0.41
C VAL A 177 -0.11 7.98 -0.10
N SER A 178 0.06 9.22 0.36
CA SER A 178 -1.05 10.16 0.46
C SER A 178 -1.66 10.40 -0.93
N PHE A 179 -2.96 10.17 -1.08
CA PHE A 179 -3.65 10.30 -2.35
C PHE A 179 -4.78 11.33 -2.24
N THR A 180 -4.64 12.44 -2.97
CA THR A 180 -5.67 13.47 -3.10
C THR A 180 -6.01 13.64 -4.58
N PRO A 181 -7.24 13.32 -5.02
CA PRO A 181 -7.61 13.46 -6.42
C PRO A 181 -7.47 14.90 -6.91
N GLY A 182 -6.98 15.07 -8.14
CA GLY A 182 -6.72 16.37 -8.76
C GLY A 182 -5.47 17.09 -8.25
N GLN A 183 -4.61 16.44 -7.45
CA GLN A 183 -3.34 17.02 -6.98
C GLN A 183 -2.13 16.35 -7.67
N PRO A 184 -0.97 17.05 -7.75
CA PRO A 184 0.27 16.44 -8.20
C PRO A 184 0.65 15.19 -7.38
N GLY A 185 1.41 14.28 -7.98
CA GLY A 185 1.85 13.03 -7.37
C GLY A 185 1.03 11.83 -7.86
N ALA A 186 0.58 10.99 -6.94
CA ALA A 186 -0.03 9.69 -7.27
C ALA A 186 -1.26 9.79 -8.20
N ASP A 187 -2.04 10.88 -8.14
CA ASP A 187 -3.18 11.08 -9.05
C ASP A 187 -2.73 11.47 -10.47
N ALA A 188 -1.75 12.39 -10.58
CA ALA A 188 -1.14 12.74 -11.87
C ALA A 188 -0.43 11.54 -12.53
N ASP A 189 0.10 10.61 -11.72
CA ASP A 189 0.63 9.34 -12.23
C ASP A 189 -0.47 8.51 -12.92
N LEU A 190 -1.69 8.44 -12.34
CA LEU A 190 -2.82 7.72 -12.96
C LEU A 190 -3.24 8.36 -14.29
N GLU A 191 -3.28 9.69 -14.37
CA GLU A 191 -3.58 10.40 -15.63
C GLU A 191 -2.51 10.15 -16.71
N THR A 192 -1.23 10.10 -16.30
CA THR A 192 -0.11 9.78 -17.18
C THR A 192 -0.20 8.34 -17.69
N LEU A 193 -0.53 7.40 -16.80
CA LEU A 193 -0.73 5.99 -17.14
C LEU A 193 -1.94 5.77 -18.06
N LEU A 194 -3.04 6.48 -17.83
CA LEU A 194 -4.19 6.48 -18.72
C LEU A 194 -3.82 6.99 -20.11
N THR A 195 -3.09 8.12 -20.18
CA THR A 195 -2.62 8.71 -21.44
C THR A 195 -1.68 7.79 -22.19
N ALA A 196 -0.82 7.05 -21.48
CA ALA A 196 0.10 6.06 -22.06
C ALA A 196 -0.60 4.74 -22.48
N GLY A 197 -1.87 4.53 -22.13
CA GLY A 197 -2.57 3.27 -22.37
C GLY A 197 -2.16 2.13 -21.44
N ALA A 198 -1.54 2.44 -20.30
CA ALA A 198 -1.25 1.49 -19.23
C ALA A 198 -2.50 1.17 -18.39
N ILE A 199 -3.48 2.07 -18.37
CA ILE A 199 -4.77 1.92 -17.73
C ILE A 199 -5.86 2.21 -18.79
N THR A 200 -6.98 1.51 -18.72
CA THR A 200 -8.13 1.71 -19.60
C THR A 200 -9.01 2.88 -19.12
N SER A 201 -9.94 3.33 -19.96
CA SER A 201 -10.93 4.36 -19.57
C SER A 201 -11.79 3.96 -18.36
N ASP A 202 -11.92 2.67 -18.10
CA ASP A 202 -12.69 2.12 -16.97
C ASP A 202 -11.83 1.99 -15.71
N GLY A 203 -10.60 2.52 -15.73
CA GLY A 203 -9.70 2.50 -14.59
C GLY A 203 -9.07 1.14 -14.30
N GLN A 204 -9.10 0.20 -15.25
CA GLN A 204 -8.44 -1.09 -15.06
C GLN A 204 -7.03 -1.06 -15.68
N PRO A 205 -6.05 -1.78 -15.12
CA PRO A 205 -4.79 -2.01 -15.83
C PRO A 205 -5.07 -2.59 -17.23
N ALA A 206 -4.34 -2.12 -18.24
CA ALA A 206 -4.42 -2.69 -19.57
C ALA A 206 -4.19 -4.21 -19.51
N PRO A 207 -4.96 -5.06 -20.23
CA PRO A 207 -4.84 -6.51 -20.10
C PRO A 207 -3.43 -7.06 -20.38
N SER A 208 -2.69 -6.42 -21.29
CA SER A 208 -1.29 -6.72 -21.58
C SER A 208 -0.38 -6.44 -20.38
N LEU A 209 -0.57 -5.29 -19.71
CA LEU A 209 0.18 -4.91 -18.52
C LEU A 209 -0.14 -5.82 -17.33
N ALA A 210 -1.42 -6.13 -17.10
CA ALA A 210 -1.84 -7.08 -16.07
C ALA A 210 -1.20 -8.46 -16.29
N SER A 211 -1.22 -8.96 -17.53
CA SER A 211 -0.58 -10.24 -17.89
C SER A 211 0.93 -10.19 -17.71
N ALA A 212 1.57 -9.08 -18.07
CA ALA A 212 3.00 -8.87 -17.86
C ALA A 212 3.37 -8.82 -16.36
N ALA A 213 2.52 -8.23 -15.52
CA ALA A 213 2.72 -8.21 -14.07
C ALA A 213 2.65 -9.62 -13.47
N VAL A 214 1.67 -10.44 -13.88
CA VAL A 214 1.61 -11.84 -13.46
C VAL A 214 2.86 -12.61 -13.90
N ALA A 215 3.29 -12.43 -15.16
CA ALA A 215 4.49 -13.09 -15.68
C ALA A 215 5.77 -12.66 -14.94
N ALA A 216 5.90 -11.37 -14.63
CA ALA A 216 7.01 -10.83 -13.83
C ALA A 216 6.99 -11.39 -12.40
N GLY A 217 5.81 -11.49 -11.79
CA GLY A 217 5.63 -12.12 -10.47
C GLY A 217 6.04 -13.58 -10.47
N ASN A 218 5.59 -14.36 -11.47
CA ASN A 218 5.97 -15.77 -11.63
C ASN A 218 7.49 -15.96 -11.78
N ALA A 219 8.18 -15.00 -12.40
CA ALA A 219 9.63 -15.01 -12.55
C ALA A 219 10.39 -14.62 -11.26
N ALA A 220 9.69 -14.08 -10.25
CA ALA A 220 10.23 -13.65 -8.98
C ALA A 220 9.45 -14.24 -7.79
N PRO A 221 9.38 -15.59 -7.66
CA PRO A 221 8.58 -16.23 -6.63
C PRO A 221 9.05 -15.83 -5.22
N ILE A 222 8.11 -15.68 -4.30
CA ILE A 222 8.45 -15.44 -2.88
C ILE A 222 9.07 -16.73 -2.34
N SER A 223 10.38 -16.74 -2.12
CA SER A 223 11.06 -17.89 -1.54
C SER A 223 10.53 -18.12 -0.13
N GLY A 224 9.67 -19.12 0.04
CA GLY A 224 9.37 -19.65 1.36
C GLY A 224 10.66 -20.17 1.98
N GLY A 225 10.96 -19.78 3.22
CA GLY A 225 11.96 -20.47 4.01
C GLY A 225 11.52 -21.90 4.28
N SER A 226 11.69 -22.80 3.30
CA SER A 226 11.81 -24.25 3.40
C SER A 226 11.81 -24.82 1.98
N GLY A 227 12.97 -25.28 1.54
CA GLY A 227 13.20 -25.83 0.21
C GLY A 227 14.69 -26.00 0.01
N GLY A 228 15.25 -27.04 0.62
CA GLY A 228 16.65 -27.41 0.47
C GLY A 228 17.08 -27.45 -1.00
N ALA A 229 18.31 -27.02 -1.21
CA ALA A 229 19.04 -26.95 -2.48
C ALA A 229 18.50 -27.84 -3.60
N THR A 230 18.14 -27.20 -4.71
CA THR A 230 18.15 -27.80 -6.04
C THR A 230 19.53 -28.42 -6.29
N GLY A 231 19.58 -29.76 -6.30
CA GLY A 231 20.74 -30.52 -6.73
C GLY A 231 21.15 -30.08 -8.13
N GLY A 232 22.38 -29.62 -8.26
CA GLY A 232 22.94 -29.14 -9.51
C GLY A 232 22.93 -30.21 -10.60
N THR A 233 22.40 -29.86 -11.76
CA THR A 233 22.66 -30.55 -13.02
C THR A 233 24.13 -30.37 -13.40
N GLY A 234 24.98 -31.32 -13.00
CA GLY A 234 26.31 -31.49 -13.55
C GLY A 234 26.21 -32.15 -14.93
N GLY A 235 26.45 -31.38 -15.99
CA GLY A 235 26.42 -31.86 -17.37
C GLY A 235 27.56 -31.28 -18.21
N SER A 236 28.36 -32.21 -18.76
CA SER A 236 29.27 -32.10 -19.91
C SER A 236 30.65 -31.46 -19.75
N GLY A 237 31.64 -32.35 -19.59
CA GLY A 237 33.02 -32.17 -20.08
C GLY A 237 33.44 -33.37 -20.94
N GLY A 238 33.15 -33.33 -22.26
CA GLY A 238 33.97 -33.99 -23.28
C GLY A 238 35.09 -33.01 -23.67
N THR A 239 36.31 -33.38 -24.04
CA THR A 239 36.77 -34.45 -24.94
C THR A 239 38.28 -34.56 -24.76
N GLY A 240 38.81 -35.76 -24.52
CA GLY A 240 40.25 -36.04 -24.51
C GLY A 240 40.61 -37.01 -25.62
N THR A 241 41.07 -36.48 -26.75
CA THR A 241 41.68 -37.21 -27.86
C THR A 241 43.04 -37.78 -27.42
N THR A 242 43.22 -39.10 -27.49
CA THR A 242 44.55 -39.73 -27.43
C THR A 242 44.84 -40.38 -28.78
N THR A 243 45.90 -39.87 -29.40
CA THR A 243 46.52 -40.29 -30.65
C THR A 243 47.25 -41.64 -30.47
N LYS A 244 47.38 -42.37 -31.58
CA LYS A 244 48.21 -43.58 -31.76
C LYS A 244 49.58 -43.53 -31.09
#